data_AF-A0A1M3EAK0-F1
#
_entry.id   AF-A0A1M3EAK0-F1
#
_cell.length_a   1.000
_cell.length_b   1.000
_cell.length_c   1.000
_cell.angle_alpha   90.00
_cell.angle_beta   90.00
_cell.angle_gamma   90.00
#
_symmetry.space_group_name_H-M   'P 1'
#
loop_
_entity.id
_entity.type
_entity.pdbx_description
1 polymer ?
#
loop_
_entity_poly.entity_id
_entity_poly.type
_entity_poly.pdbx_seq_one_letter_code
_entity_poly.pdbx_strand_id
1 'polypeptide(L)'
;MSFQSNGSQDMDTLLHTVYTSSTEQQDPKIQANKDTLVIEPFQIVDGDSDKVLLRMNHDGRFYLYRDFIGTMTSAAEIYSEEGELVAHLKDNKFMTSDNKVWFTIRDDGAIAVGSEPEMTWGPDGFLTNSDTGLKLVPADTKARIAASMLLSAFMGFGATDFSD
;
A
#
# COMPACT_ATOMS: atom_id res chain seq x y z
N MET A 1 10.92 65.64 -39.26
CA MET A 1 11.39 65.51 -37.87
C MET A 1 11.74 64.05 -37.67
N SER A 2 13.04 63.75 -37.59
CA SER A 2 13.56 62.41 -37.29
C SER A 2 14.74 62.63 -36.35
N PHE A 3 14.62 62.12 -35.14
CA PHE A 3 15.59 62.30 -34.07
C PHE A 3 16.71 61.26 -34.20
N GLN A 4 17.94 61.74 -34.27
CA GLN A 4 19.14 61.00 -33.89
C GLN A 4 19.41 61.27 -32.40
N SER A 5 19.78 60.25 -31.64
CA SER A 5 20.67 60.44 -30.50
C SER A 5 21.54 59.20 -30.27
N ASN A 6 22.84 59.48 -30.26
CA ASN A 6 24.01 58.63 -30.08
C ASN A 6 24.09 57.88 -28.75
N GLY A 7 25.00 56.89 -28.71
CA GLY A 7 25.75 56.50 -27.51
C GLY A 7 25.84 54.98 -27.39
N SER A 8 26.80 54.32 -28.04
CA SER A 8 28.18 54.02 -27.56
C SER A 8 28.26 52.79 -26.65
N GLN A 9 29.23 51.95 -26.98
CA GLN A 9 29.50 50.59 -26.54
C GLN A 9 30.26 50.54 -25.21
N ASP A 10 30.08 49.43 -24.47
CA ASP A 10 31.09 48.71 -23.68
C ASP A 10 30.65 47.22 -23.73
N MET A 11 31.35 46.33 -24.45
CA MET A 11 32.50 45.51 -24.00
C MET A 11 32.11 44.68 -22.78
N ASP A 12 31.85 43.38 -22.87
CA ASP A 12 32.82 42.27 -22.86
C ASP A 12 31.97 41.03 -22.46
N THR A 13 32.20 39.76 -22.80
CA THR A 13 33.21 39.07 -23.57
C THR A 13 32.75 37.59 -23.66
N LEU A 14 33.02 36.95 -24.82
CA LEU A 14 33.36 35.52 -25.06
C LEU A 14 32.38 34.40 -24.61
N LEU A 15 32.22 33.25 -25.26
CA LEU A 15 32.62 32.63 -26.52
C LEU A 15 31.99 31.20 -26.52
N HIS A 16 31.90 30.60 -27.70
CA HIS A 16 31.87 29.15 -27.98
C HIS A 16 30.61 28.32 -27.65
N THR A 17 29.81 28.12 -28.71
CA THR A 17 29.41 26.82 -29.27
C THR A 17 30.20 25.61 -28.74
N VAL A 18 29.54 24.63 -28.11
CA VAL A 18 29.17 23.33 -28.70
C VAL A 18 28.05 22.70 -27.84
N TYR A 19 26.89 22.46 -28.46
CA TYR A 19 25.85 21.59 -27.94
C TYR A 19 26.28 20.15 -28.15
N THR A 20 26.38 19.37 -27.06
CA THR A 20 25.88 17.99 -26.95
C THR A 20 26.33 17.43 -25.60
N SER A 21 25.39 17.34 -24.66
CA SER A 21 25.42 16.35 -23.59
C SER A 21 23.98 16.16 -23.10
N SER A 22 23.43 15.00 -23.50
CA SER A 22 22.47 14.22 -22.74
C SER A 22 21.25 14.95 -22.18
N THR A 23 20.25 15.13 -23.01
CA THR A 23 18.86 15.02 -22.55
C THR A 23 18.34 13.66 -22.97
N GLU A 24 18.73 12.62 -22.24
CA GLU A 24 17.78 11.53 -22.00
C GLU A 24 16.52 12.19 -21.47
N GLN A 25 15.46 12.09 -22.26
CA GLN A 25 14.11 12.38 -21.79
C GLN A 25 13.86 11.47 -20.60
N GLN A 26 14.10 11.98 -19.39
CA GLN A 26 13.44 11.50 -18.20
C GLN A 26 11.97 11.80 -18.40
N ASP A 27 11.30 10.84 -19.03
CA ASP A 27 9.89 10.61 -18.88
C ASP A 27 9.61 10.70 -17.37
N PRO A 28 8.78 11.64 -16.89
CA PRO A 28 8.37 11.66 -15.51
C PRO A 28 7.43 10.46 -15.33
N LYS A 29 8.00 9.26 -15.24
CA LYS A 29 7.43 8.21 -14.41
C LYS A 29 7.34 8.83 -13.04
N ILE A 30 6.15 9.33 -12.76
CA ILE A 30 5.55 9.46 -11.45
C ILE A 30 6.03 8.25 -10.67
N GLN A 31 7.11 8.39 -9.90
CA GLN A 31 7.37 7.53 -8.77
C GLN A 31 6.26 7.92 -7.81
N ALA A 32 5.11 7.29 -8.00
CA ALA A 32 4.02 7.34 -7.04
C ALA A 32 4.68 6.98 -5.72
N ASN A 33 4.64 7.92 -4.78
CA ASN A 33 5.12 7.73 -3.44
C ASN A 33 4.51 6.42 -2.93
N LYS A 34 5.32 5.37 -2.84
CA LYS A 34 4.85 3.98 -2.63
C LYS A 34 4.43 3.75 -1.16
N ASP A 35 4.47 4.82 -0.37
CA ASP A 35 4.49 4.80 1.09
C ASP A 35 3.16 5.19 1.74
N THR A 36 2.09 5.38 0.96
CA THR A 36 0.77 5.77 1.52
C THR A 36 -0.31 4.76 1.18
N LEU A 37 -0.67 3.94 2.16
CA LEU A 37 -1.82 3.05 2.14
C LEU A 37 -3.12 3.86 2.11
N VAL A 38 -4.04 3.44 1.24
CA VAL A 38 -5.38 3.99 1.17
C VAL A 38 -6.22 3.42 2.31
N ILE A 39 -6.62 4.27 3.25
CA ILE A 39 -7.54 3.93 4.33
C ILE A 39 -8.97 4.17 3.84
N GLU A 40 -9.65 3.08 3.49
CA GLU A 40 -11.04 3.06 3.06
C GLU A 40 -11.83 2.04 3.89
N PRO A 41 -13.12 2.27 4.13
CA PRO A 41 -13.93 1.33 4.89
C PRO A 41 -14.15 0.06 4.07
N PHE A 42 -14.06 -1.08 4.74
CA PHE A 42 -14.39 -2.37 4.15
C PHE A 42 -14.86 -3.35 5.21
N GLN A 43 -15.41 -4.46 4.73
CA GLN A 43 -15.76 -5.62 5.53
C GLN A 43 -15.18 -6.87 4.89
N ILE A 44 -14.77 -7.81 5.73
CA ILE A 44 -14.52 -9.19 5.34
C ILE A 44 -15.63 -10.01 5.97
N VAL A 45 -16.40 -10.66 5.12
CA VAL A 45 -17.51 -11.52 5.51
C VAL A 45 -17.17 -12.98 5.21
N ASP A 46 -17.79 -13.88 5.97
CA ASP A 46 -17.97 -15.26 5.55
C ASP A 46 -18.95 -15.26 4.35
N GLY A 47 -18.50 -15.71 3.20
CA GLY A 47 -19.25 -15.66 1.94
C GLY A 47 -20.46 -16.59 1.90
N ASP A 48 -20.53 -17.61 2.76
CA ASP A 48 -21.68 -18.51 2.83
C ASP A 48 -22.79 -17.96 3.73
N SER A 49 -22.42 -17.22 4.77
CA SER A 49 -23.36 -16.72 5.79
C SER A 49 -23.58 -15.20 5.76
N ASP A 50 -22.83 -14.47 4.93
CA ASP A 50 -22.71 -13.00 4.92
C ASP A 50 -22.40 -12.40 6.30
N LYS A 51 -21.87 -13.22 7.23
CA LYS A 51 -21.52 -12.77 8.57
C LYS A 51 -20.25 -11.94 8.50
N VAL A 52 -20.32 -10.70 9.01
CA VAL A 52 -19.14 -9.83 9.16
C VAL A 52 -18.19 -10.44 10.19
N LEU A 53 -16.98 -10.76 9.74
CA LEU A 53 -15.89 -11.28 10.56
C LEU A 53 -14.94 -10.16 10.93
N LEU A 54 -14.56 -9.32 9.97
CA LEU A 54 -13.69 -8.17 10.17
C LEU A 54 -14.27 -6.96 9.46
N ARG A 55 -14.07 -5.78 10.03
CA ARG A 55 -14.41 -4.50 9.37
C ARG A 55 -13.40 -3.43 9.71
N MET A 56 -13.18 -2.51 8.78
CA MET A 56 -12.43 -1.28 8.99
C MET A 56 -13.30 -0.08 8.64
N ASN A 57 -13.19 1.00 9.41
CA ASN A 57 -13.89 2.25 9.12
C ASN A 57 -12.97 3.28 8.41
N HIS A 58 -13.51 4.47 8.14
CA HIS A 58 -12.75 5.56 7.49
C HIS A 58 -11.56 6.08 8.29
N ASP A 59 -11.53 5.85 9.60
CA ASP A 59 -10.45 6.30 10.48
C ASP A 59 -9.34 5.25 10.62
N GLY A 60 -9.44 4.13 9.88
CA GLY A 60 -8.51 3.00 9.98
C GLY A 60 -8.74 2.13 11.22
N ARG A 61 -9.78 2.40 12.02
CA ARG A 61 -10.14 1.56 13.16
C ARG A 61 -10.75 0.27 12.65
N PHE A 62 -10.22 -0.85 13.10
CA PHE A 62 -10.71 -2.15 12.70
C PHE A 62 -11.25 -2.95 13.89
N TYR A 63 -12.20 -3.82 13.56
CA TYR A 63 -12.99 -4.57 14.53
C TYR A 63 -13.07 -6.02 14.08
N LEU A 64 -12.84 -6.94 15.00
CA LEU A 64 -13.14 -8.35 14.81
C LEU A 64 -14.51 -8.62 15.42
N TYR A 65 -15.45 -9.06 14.59
CA TYR A 65 -16.88 -9.06 14.89
C TYR A 65 -17.38 -7.68 15.33
N ARG A 66 -17.49 -7.46 16.64
CA ARG A 66 -17.97 -6.20 17.25
C ARG A 66 -16.89 -5.50 18.06
N ASP A 67 -15.81 -6.18 18.38
CA ASP A 67 -14.81 -5.72 19.33
C ASP A 67 -13.77 -4.89 18.58
N PHE A 68 -13.46 -3.72 19.12
CA PHE A 68 -12.35 -2.91 18.63
C PHE A 68 -11.06 -3.62 18.97
N ILE A 69 -10.18 -3.80 17.99
CA ILE A 69 -8.92 -4.54 18.20
C ILE A 69 -7.69 -3.73 17.80
N GLY A 70 -7.86 -2.59 17.12
CA GLY A 70 -6.73 -1.75 16.76
C GLY A 70 -7.01 -0.73 15.66
N THR A 71 -5.95 -0.05 15.25
CA THR A 71 -5.99 0.99 14.21
C THR A 71 -4.90 0.75 13.17
N MET A 72 -5.24 0.94 11.90
CA MET A 72 -4.31 0.93 10.78
C MET A 72 -4.04 2.36 10.32
N THR A 73 -2.78 2.69 10.08
CA THR A 73 -2.36 4.02 9.60
C THR A 73 -2.15 4.03 8.09
N SER A 74 -2.17 5.22 7.49
CA SER A 74 -1.80 5.39 6.09
C SER A 74 -0.32 5.09 5.80
N ALA A 75 0.52 4.95 6.83
CA ALA A 75 1.89 4.46 6.69
C ALA A 75 1.96 2.92 6.63
N ALA A 76 0.81 2.25 6.52
CA ALA A 76 0.69 0.79 6.52
C ALA A 76 1.23 0.14 7.81
N GLU A 77 0.93 0.75 8.94
CA GLU A 77 1.22 0.22 10.28
C GLU A 77 -0.08 -0.21 10.96
N ILE A 78 -0.01 -1.28 11.75
CA ILE A 78 -1.10 -1.81 12.55
C ILE A 78 -0.73 -1.65 14.02
N TYR A 79 -1.57 -0.94 14.76
CA TYR A 79 -1.47 -0.76 16.20
C TYR A 79 -2.58 -1.51 16.91
N SER A 80 -2.28 -2.10 18.06
CA SER A 80 -3.26 -2.74 18.95
C SER A 80 -4.20 -1.70 19.60
N GLU A 81 -5.19 -2.17 20.35
CA GLU A 81 -6.06 -1.30 21.15
C GLU A 81 -5.27 -0.45 22.17
N GLU A 82 -4.18 -0.99 22.71
CA GLU A 82 -3.27 -0.34 23.65
C GLU A 82 -2.33 0.66 22.97
N GLY A 83 -2.32 0.72 21.64
CA GLY A 83 -1.45 1.60 20.85
C GLY A 83 -0.05 1.04 20.62
N GLU A 84 0.16 -0.26 20.82
CA GLU A 84 1.44 -0.92 20.52
C GLU A 84 1.52 -1.31 19.04
N LEU A 85 2.68 -1.13 18.42
CA LEU A 85 2.89 -1.59 17.04
C LEU A 85 2.85 -3.12 17.00
N VAL A 86 1.97 -3.67 16.18
CA VAL A 86 1.81 -5.12 15.98
C VAL A 86 2.52 -5.56 14.71
N ALA A 87 2.27 -4.86 13.62
CA ALA A 87 2.81 -5.19 12.30
C ALA A 87 2.88 -3.95 11.39
N HIS A 88 3.67 -4.04 10.34
CA HIS A 88 3.78 -2.99 9.33
C HIS A 88 4.11 -3.59 7.96
N LEU A 89 3.81 -2.86 6.89
CA LEU A 89 4.16 -3.23 5.52
C LEU A 89 5.32 -2.34 5.04
N LYS A 90 6.42 -2.97 4.62
CA LYS A 90 7.57 -2.25 4.05
C LYS A 90 8.12 -3.00 2.84
N ASP A 91 8.30 -2.31 1.72
CA ASP A 91 8.79 -2.92 0.48
C ASP A 91 8.01 -4.20 0.08
N ASN A 92 6.69 -4.16 0.23
CA ASN A 92 5.76 -5.27 0.02
C ASN A 92 5.92 -6.44 1.01
N LYS A 93 6.75 -6.31 2.05
CA LYS A 93 6.92 -7.31 3.11
C LYS A 93 6.07 -6.95 4.30
N PHE A 94 5.15 -7.83 4.64
CA PHE A 94 4.37 -7.72 5.86
C PHE A 94 5.19 -8.28 7.02
N MET A 95 5.48 -7.42 7.98
CA MET A 95 6.45 -7.66 9.05
C MET A 95 5.81 -7.40 10.40
N THR A 96 6.20 -8.19 11.40
CA THR A 96 5.90 -7.93 12.81
C THR A 96 6.68 -6.74 13.34
N SER A 97 6.34 -6.28 14.55
CA SER A 97 7.06 -5.20 15.24
C SER A 97 8.53 -5.48 15.53
N ASP A 98 8.94 -6.75 15.62
CA ASP A 98 10.33 -7.18 15.74
C ASP A 98 11.06 -7.38 14.38
N ASN A 99 10.43 -6.96 13.28
CA ASN A 99 10.94 -7.06 11.90
C ASN A 99 11.06 -8.48 11.33
N LYS A 100 10.34 -9.46 11.89
CA LYS A 100 10.19 -10.77 11.25
C LYS A 100 9.23 -10.67 10.07
N VAL A 101 9.66 -11.12 8.89
CA VAL A 101 8.79 -11.17 7.70
C VAL A 101 7.84 -12.36 7.83
N TRP A 102 6.55 -12.09 7.68
CA TRP A 102 5.52 -13.13 7.60
C TRP A 102 5.09 -13.41 6.17
N PHE A 103 4.72 -12.36 5.42
CA PHE A 103 4.16 -12.48 4.07
C PHE A 103 4.74 -11.45 3.12
N THR A 104 4.56 -11.71 1.82
CA THR A 104 4.64 -10.65 0.82
C THR A 104 3.22 -10.27 0.40
N ILE A 105 2.90 -8.98 0.48
CA ILE A 105 1.64 -8.42 -0.01
C ILE A 105 1.95 -7.57 -1.23
N ARG A 106 1.41 -7.96 -2.37
CA ARG A 106 1.59 -7.25 -3.64
C ARG A 106 0.72 -5.99 -3.71
N ASP A 107 1.01 -5.17 -4.72
CA ASP A 107 0.33 -3.90 -4.95
C ASP A 107 -1.17 -4.06 -5.28
N ASP A 108 -1.60 -5.26 -5.70
CA ASP A 108 -3.01 -5.64 -5.92
C ASP A 108 -3.68 -6.24 -4.66
N GLY A 109 -2.94 -6.35 -3.56
CA GLY A 109 -3.35 -6.99 -2.32
C GLY A 109 -3.21 -8.51 -2.30
N ALA A 110 -2.64 -9.14 -3.34
CA ALA A 110 -2.39 -10.58 -3.31
C ALA A 110 -1.38 -10.96 -2.21
N ILE A 111 -1.63 -12.08 -1.54
CA ILE A 111 -0.82 -12.59 -0.43
C ILE A 111 -0.02 -13.79 -0.94
N ALA A 112 1.32 -13.66 -0.94
CA ALA A 112 2.23 -14.74 -1.28
C ALA A 112 2.91 -15.30 -0.02
N VAL A 113 2.85 -16.63 0.13
CA VAL A 113 3.38 -17.37 1.29
C VAL A 113 4.36 -18.45 0.82
N GLY A 114 5.61 -18.06 0.58
CA GLY A 114 6.67 -19.01 0.20
C GLY A 114 6.32 -19.82 -1.06
N SER A 115 6.18 -21.14 -0.91
CA SER A 115 5.84 -22.08 -1.99
C SER A 115 4.34 -22.36 -2.15
N GLU A 116 3.50 -21.87 -1.24
CA GLU A 116 2.06 -22.07 -1.31
C GLU A 116 1.43 -21.26 -2.45
N PRO A 117 0.29 -21.70 -2.99
CA PRO A 117 -0.47 -20.91 -3.94
C PRO A 117 -0.78 -19.51 -3.41
N GLU A 118 -0.63 -18.51 -4.28
CA GLU A 118 -0.94 -17.13 -3.95
C GLU A 118 -2.45 -16.97 -3.73
N MET A 119 -2.81 -16.31 -2.62
CA MET A 119 -4.20 -15.93 -2.35
C MET A 119 -4.48 -14.58 -3.02
N THR A 120 -5.52 -14.52 -3.84
CA THR A 120 -5.85 -13.33 -4.62
C THR A 120 -7.32 -12.95 -4.47
N TRP A 121 -7.60 -11.65 -4.42
CA TRP A 121 -8.96 -11.13 -4.42
C TRP A 121 -9.56 -11.20 -5.82
N GLY A 122 -10.62 -12.00 -5.97
CA GLY A 122 -11.42 -12.07 -7.18
C GLY A 122 -12.18 -10.77 -7.46
N PRO A 123 -12.68 -10.59 -8.70
CA PRO A 123 -13.44 -9.40 -9.09
C PRO A 123 -14.78 -9.27 -8.34
N ASP A 124 -15.30 -10.37 -7.79
CA ASP A 124 -16.48 -10.46 -6.93
C ASP A 124 -16.16 -10.29 -5.44
N GLY A 125 -14.89 -10.04 -5.11
CA GLY A 125 -14.38 -9.83 -3.76
C GLY A 125 -14.05 -11.13 -3.03
N PHE A 126 -14.29 -12.31 -3.62
CA PHE A 126 -13.95 -13.57 -2.97
C PHE A 126 -12.44 -13.79 -2.93
N LEU A 127 -11.93 -14.26 -1.81
CA LEU A 127 -10.53 -14.65 -1.67
C LEU A 127 -10.32 -16.03 -2.28
N THR A 128 -9.68 -16.06 -3.44
CA THR A 128 -9.41 -17.30 -4.18
C THR A 128 -8.18 -18.02 -3.63
N ASN A 129 -8.06 -19.32 -3.94
CA ASN A 129 -7.00 -20.21 -3.46
C ASN A 129 -6.89 -20.24 -1.92
N SER A 130 -8.02 -20.00 -1.25
CA SER A 130 -8.17 -20.15 0.19
C SER A 130 -9.40 -21.03 0.47
N ASP A 131 -9.29 -22.00 1.37
CA ASP A 131 -10.43 -22.84 1.80
C ASP A 131 -11.36 -22.10 2.78
N THR A 132 -11.35 -20.76 2.76
CA THR A 132 -11.94 -19.93 3.82
C THR A 132 -13.27 -19.31 3.47
N GLY A 133 -13.66 -19.31 2.19
CA GLY A 133 -14.92 -18.71 1.73
C GLY A 133 -15.04 -17.21 2.00
N LEU A 134 -13.93 -16.51 2.25
CA LEU A 134 -13.97 -15.10 2.64
C LEU A 134 -14.26 -14.18 1.46
N LYS A 135 -15.00 -13.10 1.74
CA LYS A 135 -15.36 -12.09 0.74
C LYS A 135 -15.12 -10.67 1.25
N LEU A 136 -14.43 -9.88 0.46
CA LEU A 136 -14.23 -8.45 0.65
C LEU A 136 -15.45 -7.67 0.14
N VAL A 137 -15.97 -6.79 0.99
CA VAL A 137 -17.13 -5.95 0.69
C VAL A 137 -16.79 -4.48 1.00
N PRO A 138 -16.88 -3.57 0.00
CA PRO A 138 -17.17 -3.84 -1.41
C PRO A 138 -16.02 -4.57 -2.13
N ALA A 139 -16.34 -5.34 -3.17
CA ALA A 139 -15.39 -6.21 -3.90
C ALA A 139 -14.28 -5.46 -4.66
N ASP A 140 -14.61 -4.28 -5.19
CA ASP A 140 -13.72 -3.48 -6.03
C ASP A 140 -13.27 -2.20 -5.32
N THR A 141 -12.69 -2.37 -4.14
CA THR A 141 -12.12 -1.29 -3.33
C THR A 141 -10.59 -1.29 -3.42
N LYS A 142 -10.01 -0.10 -3.23
CA LYS A 142 -8.56 0.07 -3.03
C LYS A 142 -8.08 -0.51 -1.70
N ALA A 143 -8.99 -0.92 -0.82
CA ALA A 143 -8.67 -1.50 0.49
C ALA A 143 -8.12 -2.93 0.43
N ARG A 144 -7.88 -3.54 -0.75
CA ARG A 144 -7.33 -4.91 -0.87
C ARG A 144 -6.03 -5.11 -0.08
N ILE A 145 -5.11 -4.14 -0.10
CA ILE A 145 -3.86 -4.21 0.67
C ILE A 145 -4.17 -4.20 2.17
N ALA A 146 -5.00 -3.26 2.64
CA ALA A 146 -5.40 -3.16 4.05
C ALA A 146 -6.13 -4.43 4.53
N ALA A 147 -7.04 -4.97 3.70
CA ALA A 147 -7.74 -6.22 3.95
C ALA A 147 -6.77 -7.38 4.11
N SER A 148 -5.82 -7.53 3.18
CA SER A 148 -4.80 -8.59 3.24
C SER A 148 -3.90 -8.47 4.47
N MET A 149 -3.49 -7.25 4.82
CA MET A 149 -2.72 -7.01 6.05
C MET A 149 -3.49 -7.42 7.30
N LEU A 150 -4.78 -7.04 7.41
CA LEU A 150 -5.61 -7.39 8.56
C LEU A 150 -5.93 -8.89 8.62
N LEU A 151 -6.13 -9.54 7.48
CA LEU A 151 -6.28 -11.00 7.39
C LEU A 151 -5.04 -11.72 7.91
N SER A 152 -3.87 -11.32 7.43
CA SER A 152 -2.58 -11.87 7.85
C SER A 152 -2.31 -11.66 9.33
N ALA A 153 -2.67 -10.50 9.88
CA ALA A 153 -2.45 -10.18 11.29
C ALA A 153 -3.38 -10.94 12.24
N PHE A 154 -4.67 -11.07 11.91
CA PHE A 154 -5.70 -11.46 12.89
C PHE A 154 -6.51 -12.70 12.53
N MET A 155 -6.48 -13.14 11.27
CA MET A 155 -7.20 -14.34 10.83
C MET A 155 -6.27 -15.52 10.58
N GLY A 156 -4.98 -15.38 10.89
CA GLY A 156 -4.06 -16.51 10.98
C GLY A 156 -3.71 -17.15 9.63
N PHE A 157 -3.79 -16.41 8.53
CA PHE A 157 -3.22 -16.85 7.26
C PHE A 157 -1.70 -16.86 7.36
N GLY A 158 -1.12 -17.91 7.95
CA GLY A 158 0.31 -18.20 7.94
C GLY A 158 1.12 -17.82 9.20
N ALA A 159 0.50 -17.82 10.38
CA ALA A 159 1.26 -18.19 11.57
C ALA A 159 1.29 -19.72 11.64
N THR A 160 2.03 -20.37 10.74
CA THR A 160 2.56 -21.69 11.07
C THR A 160 3.48 -21.46 12.25
N ASP A 161 3.20 -22.13 13.36
CA ASP A 161 4.11 -22.29 14.47
C ASP A 161 5.55 -22.43 13.95
N PHE A 162 6.37 -21.41 14.16
CA PHE A 162 7.79 -21.66 14.34
C PHE A 162 7.95 -22.03 15.80
N SER A 163 7.60 -23.28 16.12
CA SER A 163 7.97 -23.90 17.40
C SER A 163 9.48 -23.86 17.52
N ASP A 164 9.95 -23.25 18.62
CA ASP A 164 11.31 -23.24 19.23
C ASP A 164 12.56 -23.23 18.32
#